data_AF-A0A1Q6X8A0-F1
#
_entry.id   AF-A0A1Q6X8A0-F1
#
_cell.length_a   1.000
_cell.length_b   1.000
_cell.length_c   1.000
_cell.angle_alpha   90.00
_cell.angle_beta   90.00
_cell.angle_gamma   90.00
#
_symmetry.space_group_name_H-M   'P 1'
#
loop_
_entity.id
_entity.type
_entity.pdbx_description
1 polymer ?
#
loop_
_entity_poly.entity_id
_entity_poly.type
_entity_poly.pdbx_seq_one_letter_code
_entity_poly.pdbx_strand_id
1 'polypeptide(L)'
;MARQYTRWLATHHYENFNVVSWLLPKALHQHFYNVYAYCRWADDLGDEVPDASRALELLTWWEHELDACYEGKPSHAVFVALRETIIAKDIPRQPFADLLKAFRQDQTVKRYPNWDAVLGYCVYSANPVGRLVLYLCGYGDEQRQRLSDATCTALQLANFWQDVSRDLDIGRIYIPLDAAAARGLSENDIVERRFDERYVGLMKDLIVRTRALFAEGRPLAKMVNGCLSVDVEMFARGGLAVLDAIEAKGYDTLHYRPAVSKLKQAALLSRALVAHLVGGNPRASGRLPEPAMARTQHPPGRDAAPLYRMNLAQSYEECHRIARASHSNFYYAFFLLPKPKRDALAALYAFMRLVDDVSDENQSLLAKQRGLAKWRAAFDESVTGHSQVFDGNAA
;
A
#
# COMPACT_ATOMS: atom_id res chain seq x y z
N MET A 1 -3.85 -17.67 21.10
CA MET A 1 -2.47 -17.18 21.23
C MET A 1 -1.85 -16.90 19.85
N ALA A 2 -1.54 -17.89 19.00
CA ALA A 2 -0.89 -17.66 17.70
C ALA A 2 -1.60 -16.63 16.77
N ARG A 3 -2.91 -16.76 16.51
CA ARG A 3 -3.69 -15.79 15.71
C ARG A 3 -3.68 -14.36 16.27
N GLN A 4 -3.68 -14.24 17.60
CA GLN A 4 -3.66 -12.94 18.27
C GLN A 4 -2.29 -12.29 18.11
N TYR A 5 -1.22 -13.09 18.20
CA TYR A 5 0.15 -12.64 17.96
C TYR A 5 0.33 -12.09 16.54
N THR A 6 -0.07 -12.84 15.50
CA THR A 6 0.05 -12.37 14.11
C THR A 6 -0.80 -11.14 13.83
N ARG A 7 -2.01 -11.06 14.41
CA ARG A 7 -2.86 -9.86 14.33
C ARG A 7 -2.20 -8.66 15.01
N TRP A 8 -1.68 -8.85 16.22
CA TRP A 8 -1.02 -7.79 16.97
C TRP A 8 0.17 -7.25 16.18
N LEU A 9 1.05 -8.15 15.70
CA LEU A 9 2.21 -7.79 14.87
C LEU A 9 1.77 -6.99 13.64
N ALA A 10 0.76 -7.45 12.90
CA ALA A 10 0.27 -6.77 11.71
C ALA A 10 -0.44 -5.42 11.96
N THR A 11 -0.84 -5.11 13.20
CA THR A 11 -1.59 -3.89 13.54
C THR A 11 -0.79 -2.88 14.37
N HIS A 12 0.35 -3.29 14.92
CA HIS A 12 1.19 -2.47 15.81
C HIS A 12 2.58 -2.21 15.23
N HIS A 13 2.93 -2.81 14.09
CA HIS A 13 4.20 -2.56 13.43
C HIS A 13 4.22 -1.18 12.75
N TYR A 14 5.36 -0.47 12.86
CA TYR A 14 5.50 0.98 12.65
C TYR A 14 5.44 1.45 11.18
N GLU A 15 5.51 0.54 10.22
CA GLU A 15 5.33 0.87 8.81
C GLU A 15 3.85 0.81 8.45
N ASN A 16 3.32 1.92 7.91
CA ASN A 16 1.92 2.10 7.50
C ASN A 16 1.54 1.22 6.29
N PHE A 17 1.68 -0.09 6.42
CA PHE A 17 1.03 -1.03 5.55
C PHE A 17 -0.41 -1.18 6.05
N ASN A 18 -1.33 -0.48 5.38
CA ASN A 18 -2.75 -0.83 5.39
C ASN A 18 -2.92 -2.20 4.69
N VAL A 19 -2.33 -3.27 5.24
CA VAL A 19 -2.43 -4.68 4.78
C VAL A 19 -3.89 -5.07 4.61
N VAL A 20 -4.76 -4.39 5.35
CA VAL A 20 -6.20 -4.43 5.22
C VAL A 20 -6.63 -3.13 4.55
N SER A 21 -6.71 -3.13 3.22
CA SER A 21 -7.56 -2.16 2.52
C SER A 21 -8.94 -2.21 3.19
N TRP A 22 -9.57 -1.07 3.46
CA TRP A 22 -10.93 -1.03 4.01
C TRP A 22 -11.93 -1.84 3.17
N LEU A 23 -11.59 -2.09 1.90
CA LEU A 23 -12.36 -2.87 0.95
C LEU A 23 -12.22 -4.39 1.16
N LEU A 24 -11.20 -4.85 1.89
CA LEU A 24 -10.97 -6.27 2.13
C LEU A 24 -12.05 -6.85 3.06
N PRO A 25 -12.75 -7.94 2.68
CA PRO A 25 -13.74 -8.58 3.54
C PRO A 25 -13.17 -8.98 4.91
N LYS A 26 -13.92 -8.72 5.99
CA LYS A 26 -13.51 -9.05 7.38
C LYS A 26 -13.06 -10.50 7.55
N ALA A 27 -13.67 -11.43 6.82
CA ALA A 27 -13.31 -12.84 6.85
C ALA A 27 -11.87 -13.13 6.37
N LEU A 28 -11.27 -12.24 5.57
CA LEU A 28 -9.91 -12.39 5.07
C LEU A 28 -8.85 -11.75 5.98
N HIS A 29 -9.24 -10.86 6.90
CA HIS A 29 -8.29 -10.06 7.69
C HIS A 29 -7.27 -10.94 8.43
N GLN A 30 -7.73 -12.00 9.10
CA GLN A 30 -6.82 -12.87 9.84
C GLN A 30 -5.82 -13.60 8.94
N HIS A 31 -6.23 -13.99 7.72
CA HIS A 31 -5.32 -14.63 6.78
C HIS A 31 -4.24 -13.67 6.30
N PHE A 32 -4.61 -12.42 6.02
CA PHE A 32 -3.67 -11.36 5.70
C PHE A 32 -2.69 -11.07 6.85
N TYR A 33 -3.17 -11.03 8.10
CA TYR A 33 -2.30 -10.87 9.26
C TYR A 33 -1.28 -12.01 9.40
N ASN A 34 -1.69 -13.25 9.11
CA ASN A 34 -0.79 -14.40 9.18
C ASN A 34 0.29 -14.34 8.09
N VAL A 35 -0.07 -13.99 6.85
CA VAL A 35 0.88 -13.83 5.75
C VAL A 35 1.81 -12.65 6.00
N TYR A 36 1.29 -11.51 6.47
CA TYR A 36 2.10 -10.36 6.84
C TYR A 36 3.12 -10.71 7.91
N ALA A 37 2.69 -11.38 8.98
CA ALA A 37 3.58 -11.79 10.06
C ALA A 37 4.71 -12.71 9.57
N TYR A 38 4.44 -13.59 8.61
CA TYR A 38 5.48 -14.38 7.95
C TYR A 38 6.49 -13.51 7.20
N CYS A 39 5.99 -12.60 6.35
CA CYS A 39 6.86 -11.75 5.53
C CYS A 39 7.71 -10.83 6.41
N ARG A 40 7.10 -10.24 7.45
CA ARG A 40 7.81 -9.33 8.35
C ARG A 40 8.90 -10.03 9.15
N TRP A 41 8.63 -11.22 9.69
CA TRP A 41 9.70 -12.00 10.33
C TRP A 41 10.83 -12.34 9.37
N ALA A 42 10.51 -12.76 8.14
CA ALA A 42 11.55 -13.08 7.17
C ALA A 42 12.41 -11.86 6.80
N ASP A 43 11.78 -10.70 6.66
CA ASP A 43 12.40 -9.39 6.42
C ASP A 43 13.31 -8.99 7.60
N ASP A 44 12.80 -9.04 8.84
CA ASP A 44 13.55 -8.69 10.06
C ASP A 44 14.81 -9.55 10.24
N LEU A 45 14.70 -10.86 9.98
CA LEU A 45 15.83 -11.78 10.06
C LEU A 45 16.90 -11.50 8.99
N GLY A 46 16.52 -10.90 7.87
CA GLY A 46 17.42 -10.48 6.80
C GLY A 46 18.06 -9.11 7.08
N ASP A 47 17.26 -8.11 7.41
CA ASP A 47 17.67 -6.70 7.35
C ASP A 47 18.04 -6.10 8.71
N GLU A 48 17.49 -6.59 9.82
CA GLU A 48 17.77 -6.05 11.16
C GLU A 48 18.96 -6.76 11.85
N VAL A 49 19.51 -7.80 11.22
CA VAL A 49 20.67 -8.57 11.71
C VAL A 49 21.96 -8.01 11.09
N PRO A 50 22.86 -7.36 11.85
CA PRO A 50 24.03 -6.69 11.27
C PRO A 50 25.05 -7.63 10.61
N ASP A 51 25.12 -8.88 11.07
CA ASP A 51 26.03 -9.88 10.52
C ASP A 51 25.33 -10.72 9.45
N ALA A 52 25.80 -10.60 8.20
CA ALA A 52 25.20 -11.28 7.05
C ALA A 52 25.25 -12.82 7.19
N SER A 53 26.30 -13.38 7.80
CA SER A 53 26.37 -14.84 8.01
C SER A 53 25.26 -15.29 8.97
N ARG A 54 25.07 -14.56 10.07
CA ARG A 54 24.00 -14.83 11.02
C ARG A 54 22.61 -14.63 10.41
N ALA A 55 22.42 -13.60 9.58
CA ALA A 55 21.17 -13.39 8.85
C ALA A 55 20.84 -14.60 7.96
N LEU A 56 21.83 -15.13 7.23
CA LEU A 56 21.66 -16.32 6.38
C LEU A 56 21.33 -17.59 7.18
N GLU A 57 21.95 -17.79 8.35
CA GLU A 57 21.60 -18.88 9.27
C GLU A 57 20.14 -18.78 9.75
N LEU A 58 19.70 -17.57 10.14
CA LEU A 58 18.35 -17.32 10.60
C LEU A 58 17.30 -17.50 9.50
N LEU A 59 17.59 -17.05 8.28
CA LEU A 59 16.75 -17.31 7.10
C LEU A 59 16.67 -18.80 6.77
N THR A 60 17.76 -19.55 6.97
CA THR A 60 17.77 -21.02 6.82
C THR A 60 16.91 -21.70 7.89
N TRP A 61 17.01 -21.27 9.14
CA TRP A 61 16.12 -21.73 10.21
C TRP A 61 14.64 -21.42 9.89
N TRP A 62 14.35 -20.23 9.38
CA TRP A 62 12.99 -19.84 8.99
C TRP A 62 12.43 -20.68 7.83
N GLU A 63 13.29 -21.09 6.88
CA GLU A 63 12.91 -22.03 5.83
C GLU A 63 12.59 -23.43 6.39
N HIS A 64 13.36 -23.92 7.37
CA HIS A 64 13.03 -25.18 8.03
C HIS A 64 11.69 -25.11 8.80
N GLU A 65 11.36 -23.98 9.43
CA GLU A 65 10.04 -23.78 10.04
C GLU A 65 8.91 -23.75 8.99
N LEU A 66 9.17 -23.20 7.81
CA LEU A 66 8.25 -23.28 6.66
C LEU A 66 8.04 -24.73 6.24
N ASP A 67 9.10 -25.53 6.12
CA ASP A 67 9.02 -26.96 5.79
C ASP A 67 8.18 -27.73 6.83
N ALA A 68 8.51 -27.55 8.11
CA ALA A 68 7.78 -28.16 9.22
C ALA A 68 6.29 -27.77 9.22
N CYS A 69 5.96 -26.52 8.86
CA CYS A 69 4.57 -26.06 8.71
C CYS A 69 3.80 -26.87 7.66
N TYR A 70 4.39 -27.07 6.47
CA TYR A 70 3.80 -27.86 5.38
C TYR A 70 3.75 -29.37 5.70
N GLU A 71 4.69 -29.89 6.50
CA GLU A 71 4.66 -31.26 7.01
C GLU A 71 3.64 -31.50 8.14
N GLY A 72 2.98 -30.45 8.63
CA GLY A 72 1.99 -30.58 9.70
C GLY A 72 2.51 -30.41 11.12
N LYS A 73 3.76 -29.95 11.29
CA LYS A 73 4.45 -29.82 12.57
C LYS A 73 4.96 -28.39 12.83
N PRO A 74 4.14 -27.33 12.68
CA PRO A 74 4.61 -25.96 12.94
C PRO A 74 4.98 -25.80 14.42
N SER A 75 6.13 -25.20 14.70
CA SER A 75 6.59 -24.98 16.07
C SER A 75 6.47 -23.50 16.48
N HIS A 76 6.88 -22.60 15.60
CA HIS A 76 6.85 -21.17 15.87
C HIS A 76 5.43 -20.57 15.71
N ALA A 77 5.08 -19.59 16.55
CA ALA A 77 3.72 -19.04 16.65
C ALA A 77 3.19 -18.47 15.32
N VAL A 78 4.06 -17.87 14.50
CA VAL A 78 3.71 -17.39 13.15
C VAL A 78 3.27 -18.55 12.28
N PHE A 79 4.03 -19.64 12.24
CA PHE A 79 3.72 -20.80 11.41
C PHE A 79 2.50 -21.58 11.92
N VAL A 80 2.27 -21.64 13.23
CA VAL A 80 1.05 -22.22 13.80
C VAL A 80 -0.20 -21.50 13.27
N ALA A 81 -0.18 -20.16 13.22
CA ALA A 81 -1.29 -19.38 12.65
C ALA A 81 -1.33 -19.46 11.12
N LEU A 82 -0.18 -19.39 10.46
CA LEU A 82 -0.07 -19.45 9.00
C LEU A 82 -0.59 -20.77 8.44
N ARG A 83 -0.35 -21.89 9.13
CA ARG A 83 -0.79 -23.21 8.68
C ARG A 83 -2.29 -23.30 8.42
N GLU A 84 -3.09 -22.68 9.28
CA GLU A 84 -4.54 -22.62 9.09
C GLU A 84 -4.92 -21.88 7.81
N THR A 85 -4.14 -20.85 7.44
CA THR A 85 -4.33 -20.07 6.22
C THR A 85 -3.89 -20.86 5.00
N ILE A 86 -2.75 -21.55 5.06
CA ILE A 86 -2.25 -22.43 4.02
C ILE A 86 -3.31 -23.48 3.66
N ILE A 87 -3.88 -24.15 4.67
CA ILE A 87 -4.91 -25.18 4.45
C ILE A 87 -6.21 -24.56 3.93
N ALA A 88 -6.68 -23.48 4.55
CA ALA A 88 -7.97 -22.88 4.18
C ALA A 88 -7.97 -22.27 2.77
N LYS A 89 -6.80 -21.92 2.24
CA LYS A 89 -6.63 -21.22 0.97
C LYS A 89 -5.85 -22.01 -0.08
N ASP A 90 -5.51 -23.26 0.24
CA ASP A 90 -4.75 -24.17 -0.63
C ASP A 90 -3.48 -23.50 -1.20
N ILE A 91 -2.73 -22.82 -0.33
CA ILE A 91 -1.55 -22.06 -0.76
C ILE A 91 -0.37 -23.02 -0.90
N PRO A 92 0.31 -23.07 -2.06
CA PRO A 92 1.52 -23.86 -2.20
C PRO A 92 2.68 -23.24 -1.41
N ARG A 93 3.68 -24.06 -1.06
CA ARG A 93 4.92 -23.61 -0.40
C ARG A 93 5.68 -22.56 -1.20
N GLN A 94 5.62 -22.65 -2.52
CA GLN A 94 6.53 -21.95 -3.43
C GLN A 94 6.59 -20.42 -3.23
N PRO A 95 5.48 -19.66 -3.15
CA PRO A 95 5.55 -18.21 -2.97
C PRO A 95 6.23 -17.78 -1.66
N PHE A 96 6.04 -18.52 -0.57
CA PHE A 96 6.73 -18.24 0.69
C PHE A 96 8.25 -18.48 0.55
N ALA A 97 8.63 -19.62 -0.01
CA ALA A 97 10.03 -19.95 -0.23
C ALA A 97 10.74 -18.99 -1.19
N ASP A 98 10.04 -18.47 -2.20
CA ASP A 98 10.57 -17.49 -3.12
C ASP A 98 10.91 -16.15 -2.44
N LEU A 99 10.11 -15.70 -1.48
CA LEU A 99 10.45 -14.51 -0.66
C LEU A 99 11.78 -14.72 0.09
N LEU A 100 12.01 -15.91 0.65
CA LEU A 100 13.26 -16.22 1.34
C LEU A 100 14.48 -16.19 0.41
N LYS A 101 14.31 -16.50 -0.88
CA LYS A 101 15.39 -16.35 -1.86
C LYS A 101 15.74 -14.87 -2.05
N ALA A 102 14.74 -13.98 -2.12
CA ALA A 102 14.98 -12.55 -2.23
C ALA A 102 15.75 -12.01 -1.01
N PHE A 103 15.30 -12.32 0.21
CA PHE A 103 15.97 -11.86 1.42
C PHE A 103 17.43 -12.33 1.52
N ARG A 104 17.73 -13.56 1.08
CA ARG A 104 19.13 -14.06 1.00
C ARG A 104 19.93 -13.35 -0.09
N GLN A 105 19.31 -13.09 -1.24
CA GLN A 105 19.94 -12.36 -2.32
C GLN A 105 20.29 -10.93 -1.88
N ASP A 106 19.42 -10.29 -1.10
CA ASP A 106 19.63 -8.94 -0.57
C ASP A 106 20.85 -8.82 0.35
N GLN A 107 21.33 -9.91 0.94
CA GLN A 107 22.56 -9.93 1.74
C GLN A 107 23.84 -9.84 0.90
N THR A 108 23.79 -10.22 -0.38
CA THR A 108 25.00 -10.45 -1.19
C THR A 108 25.02 -9.71 -2.52
N VAL A 109 23.86 -9.42 -3.12
CA VAL A 109 23.75 -8.82 -4.45
C VAL A 109 23.40 -7.35 -4.34
N LYS A 110 24.31 -6.48 -4.80
CA LYS A 110 24.13 -5.03 -4.82
C LYS A 110 24.07 -4.41 -6.22
N ARG A 111 24.43 -5.17 -7.25
CA ARG A 111 24.53 -4.74 -8.65
C ARG A 111 23.90 -5.78 -9.55
N TYR A 112 23.25 -5.31 -10.62
CA TYR A 112 22.58 -6.17 -11.57
C TYR A 112 23.21 -6.00 -12.96
N PRO A 113 23.80 -7.07 -13.53
CA PRO A 113 24.55 -6.95 -14.77
C PRO A 113 23.65 -6.61 -15.96
N ASN A 114 22.40 -7.08 -15.95
CA ASN A 114 21.46 -6.92 -17.04
C ASN A 114 20.01 -6.92 -16.59
N TRP A 115 19.11 -6.60 -17.53
CA TRP A 115 17.68 -6.55 -17.27
C TRP A 115 17.11 -7.87 -16.73
N ASP A 116 17.56 -9.00 -17.27
CA ASP A 116 17.06 -10.32 -16.85
C ASP A 116 17.43 -10.63 -15.41
N ALA A 117 18.59 -10.16 -14.93
CA ALA A 117 18.97 -10.26 -13.53
C ALA A 117 18.05 -9.42 -12.61
N VAL A 118 17.65 -8.21 -13.04
CA VAL A 118 16.69 -7.38 -12.29
C VAL A 118 15.31 -8.03 -12.27
N LEU A 119 14.84 -8.55 -13.41
CA LEU A 119 13.59 -9.33 -13.45
C LEU A 119 13.66 -10.59 -12.60
N GLY A 120 14.80 -11.28 -12.61
CA GLY A 120 15.05 -12.45 -11.78
C GLY A 120 14.94 -12.14 -10.29
N TYR A 121 15.37 -10.96 -9.85
CA TYR A 121 15.11 -10.49 -8.49
C TYR A 121 13.61 -10.29 -8.23
N CYS A 122 12.87 -9.63 -9.13
CA CYS A 122 11.43 -9.40 -8.99
C CYS A 122 10.61 -10.70 -8.91
N VAL A 123 11.06 -11.78 -9.55
CA VAL A 123 10.46 -13.13 -9.44
C VAL A 123 10.40 -13.60 -7.98
N TYR A 124 11.37 -13.21 -7.17
CA TYR A 124 11.48 -13.62 -5.77
C TYR A 124 10.99 -12.55 -4.80
N SER A 125 11.21 -11.26 -5.07
CA SER A 125 10.92 -10.18 -4.12
C SER A 125 9.51 -9.61 -4.22
N ALA A 126 8.92 -9.59 -5.42
CA ALA A 126 7.67 -8.89 -5.69
C ALA A 126 6.53 -9.83 -6.10
N ASN A 127 6.78 -10.71 -7.06
CA ASN A 127 5.77 -11.60 -7.62
C ASN A 127 5.10 -12.47 -6.55
N PRO A 128 5.82 -13.09 -5.60
CA PRO A 128 5.18 -13.96 -4.62
C PRO A 128 4.15 -13.26 -3.74
N VAL A 129 4.32 -11.95 -3.47
CA VAL A 129 3.35 -11.15 -2.70
C VAL A 129 2.01 -11.09 -3.43
N GLY A 130 2.01 -10.77 -4.73
CA GLY A 130 0.80 -10.76 -5.55
C GLY A 130 0.14 -12.13 -5.63
N ARG A 131 0.96 -13.18 -5.78
CA ARG A 131 0.46 -14.56 -5.81
C ARG A 131 -0.23 -14.95 -4.51
N LEU A 132 0.37 -14.62 -3.36
CA LEU A 132 -0.22 -14.85 -2.04
C LEU A 132 -1.56 -14.13 -1.89
N VAL A 133 -1.65 -12.86 -2.29
CA VAL A 133 -2.92 -12.09 -2.28
C VAL A 133 -3.99 -12.79 -3.13
N LEU A 134 -3.63 -13.25 -4.33
CA LEU A 134 -4.55 -14.00 -5.19
C LEU A 134 -5.05 -15.30 -4.52
N TYR A 135 -4.16 -16.10 -3.92
CA TYR A 135 -4.56 -17.29 -3.17
C TYR A 135 -5.50 -16.97 -2.01
N LEU A 136 -5.22 -15.93 -1.22
CA LEU A 136 -6.08 -15.50 -0.12
C LEU A 136 -7.51 -15.15 -0.59
N CYS A 137 -7.60 -14.61 -1.80
CA CYS A 137 -8.87 -14.27 -2.47
C CYS A 137 -9.49 -15.43 -3.27
N GLY A 138 -8.89 -16.62 -3.27
CA GLY A 138 -9.43 -17.82 -3.91
C GLY A 138 -9.05 -17.99 -5.38
N TYR A 139 -7.93 -17.40 -5.80
CA TYR A 139 -7.44 -17.43 -7.18
C TYR A 139 -6.08 -18.12 -7.25
N GLY A 140 -6.05 -19.34 -7.79
CA GLY A 140 -4.84 -20.15 -7.94
C GLY A 140 -4.47 -20.49 -9.38
N ASP A 141 -5.23 -20.00 -10.38
CA ASP A 141 -5.01 -20.32 -11.78
C ASP A 141 -3.80 -19.58 -12.37
N GLU A 142 -3.06 -20.27 -13.24
CA GLU A 142 -1.85 -19.75 -13.88
C GLU A 142 -2.07 -18.41 -14.61
N GLN A 143 -3.24 -18.22 -15.22
CA GLN A 143 -3.53 -17.02 -16.01
C GLN A 143 -3.54 -15.76 -15.13
N ARG A 144 -4.32 -15.74 -14.03
CA ARG A 144 -4.31 -14.59 -13.11
C ARG A 144 -2.96 -14.41 -12.42
N GLN A 145 -2.27 -15.51 -12.09
CA GLN A 145 -0.96 -15.45 -11.47
C GLN A 145 0.06 -14.74 -12.39
N ARG A 146 0.10 -15.09 -13.68
CA ARG A 146 0.96 -14.41 -14.66
C ARG A 146 0.65 -12.90 -14.77
N LEU A 147 -0.63 -12.52 -14.81
CA LEU A 147 -1.01 -11.11 -14.90
C LEU A 147 -0.66 -10.33 -13.61
N SER A 148 -0.76 -11.00 -12.47
CA SER A 148 -0.31 -10.45 -11.19
C SER A 148 1.21 -10.26 -11.18
N ASP A 149 1.98 -11.25 -11.64
CA ASP A 149 3.43 -11.16 -11.73
C ASP A 149 3.87 -9.97 -12.59
N ALA A 150 3.24 -9.75 -13.75
CA ALA A 150 3.52 -8.59 -14.59
C ALA A 150 3.26 -7.26 -13.85
N THR A 151 2.15 -7.18 -13.10
CA THR A 151 1.81 -5.99 -12.30
C THR A 151 2.79 -5.78 -11.14
N CYS A 152 3.11 -6.84 -10.38
CA CYS A 152 4.03 -6.79 -9.24
C CYS A 152 5.45 -6.44 -9.67
N THR A 153 5.94 -7.05 -10.75
CA THR A 153 7.24 -6.69 -11.35
C THR A 153 7.24 -5.23 -11.78
N ALA A 154 6.19 -4.75 -12.46
CA ALA A 154 6.11 -3.35 -12.88
C ALA A 154 6.12 -2.36 -11.70
N LEU A 155 5.44 -2.69 -10.60
CA LEU A 155 5.45 -1.90 -9.37
C LEU A 155 6.84 -1.85 -8.74
N GLN A 156 7.52 -2.99 -8.67
CA GLN A 156 8.87 -3.07 -8.10
C GLN A 156 9.87 -2.25 -8.92
N LEU A 157 9.81 -2.36 -10.25
CA LEU A 157 10.64 -1.56 -11.14
C LEU A 157 10.34 -0.07 -10.99
N ALA A 158 9.07 0.33 -10.90
CA ALA A 158 8.70 1.73 -10.67
C ALA A 158 9.29 2.27 -9.34
N ASN A 159 9.32 1.45 -8.29
CA ASN A 159 9.98 1.80 -7.03
C ASN A 159 11.50 1.97 -7.23
N PHE A 160 12.18 1.04 -7.89
CA PHE A 160 13.61 1.17 -8.18
C PHE A 160 13.96 2.45 -8.94
N TRP A 161 13.14 2.81 -9.93
CA TRP A 161 13.34 4.04 -10.69
C TRP A 161 13.06 5.29 -9.85
N GLN A 162 12.11 5.23 -8.92
CA GLN A 162 11.81 6.34 -8.02
C GLN A 162 12.88 6.53 -6.94
N ASP A 163 13.45 5.43 -6.46
CA ASP A 163 14.28 5.37 -5.24
C ASP A 163 15.79 5.35 -5.50
N VAL A 164 16.24 5.54 -6.75
CA VAL A 164 17.67 5.51 -7.13
C VAL A 164 18.56 6.31 -6.16
N SER A 165 18.19 7.54 -5.80
CA SER A 165 18.98 8.37 -4.87
C SER A 165 19.15 7.72 -3.49
N ARG A 166 18.09 7.06 -2.98
CA ARG A 166 18.09 6.40 -1.66
C ARG A 166 18.81 5.06 -1.70
N ASP A 167 18.61 4.29 -2.77
CA ASP A 167 19.31 3.03 -2.98
C ASP A 167 20.82 3.26 -3.02
N LEU A 168 21.27 4.34 -3.65
CA LEU A 168 22.68 4.75 -3.64
C LEU A 168 23.21 5.07 -2.25
N ASP A 169 22.40 5.69 -1.37
CA ASP A 169 22.82 6.03 0.01
C ASP A 169 23.16 4.77 0.83
N ILE A 170 22.52 3.64 0.51
CA ILE A 170 22.81 2.32 1.11
C ILE A 170 23.68 1.42 0.22
N GLY A 171 24.26 2.01 -0.84
CA GLY A 171 25.21 1.34 -1.72
C GLY A 171 24.61 0.29 -2.65
N ARG A 172 23.33 0.41 -3.04
CA ARG A 172 22.62 -0.46 -3.99
C ARG A 172 22.37 0.23 -5.33
N ILE A 173 22.41 -0.54 -6.42
CA ILE A 173 22.04 -0.07 -7.77
C ILE A 173 21.22 -1.17 -8.45
N TYR A 174 19.92 -0.91 -8.61
CA TYR A 174 18.98 -1.77 -9.34
C TYR A 174 18.92 -1.48 -10.85
N ILE A 175 19.49 -0.35 -11.29
CA ILE A 175 19.64 -0.03 -12.71
C ILE A 175 20.52 -1.12 -13.37
N PRO A 176 20.06 -1.76 -14.46
CA PRO A 176 20.87 -2.71 -15.21
C PRO A 176 22.13 -2.04 -15.77
N LEU A 177 23.30 -2.62 -15.48
CA LEU A 177 24.57 -2.06 -15.90
C LEU A 177 24.76 -2.13 -17.42
N ASP A 178 24.21 -3.14 -18.10
CA ASP A 178 24.22 -3.22 -19.57
C ASP A 178 23.41 -2.10 -20.24
N ALA A 179 22.25 -1.76 -19.68
CA ALA A 179 21.39 -0.68 -20.16
C ALA A 179 22.07 0.68 -19.96
N ALA A 180 22.72 0.88 -18.81
CA ALA A 180 23.55 2.05 -18.56
C ALA A 180 24.71 2.15 -19.58
N ALA A 181 25.45 1.05 -19.77
CA ALA A 181 26.56 1.00 -20.72
C ALA A 181 26.11 1.25 -22.17
N ALA A 182 24.93 0.77 -22.58
CA ALA A 182 24.36 1.03 -23.89
C ALA A 182 24.05 2.53 -24.14
N ARG A 183 23.90 3.31 -23.08
CA ARG A 183 23.78 4.78 -23.11
C ARG A 183 25.11 5.50 -22.85
N GLY A 184 26.21 4.76 -22.74
CA GLY A 184 27.54 5.31 -22.47
C GLY A 184 27.73 5.76 -21.02
N LEU A 185 27.00 5.17 -20.07
CA LEU A 185 27.18 5.37 -18.63
C LEU A 185 27.91 4.19 -18.02
N SER A 186 28.92 4.47 -17.20
CA SER A 186 29.56 3.51 -16.31
C SER A 186 28.81 3.41 -14.98
N GLU A 187 29.07 2.36 -14.20
CA GLU A 187 28.59 2.28 -12.81
C GLU A 187 29.02 3.51 -11.99
N ASN A 188 30.27 3.97 -12.18
CA ASN A 188 30.81 5.10 -11.45
C ASN A 188 30.07 6.42 -11.76
N ASP A 189 29.56 6.59 -13.00
CA ASP A 189 28.73 7.74 -13.32
C ASP A 189 27.44 7.75 -12.49
N ILE A 190 26.84 6.59 -12.22
CA ILE A 190 25.64 6.45 -11.37
C ILE A 190 25.99 6.71 -9.91
N VAL A 191 27.08 6.13 -9.40
CA VAL A 191 27.55 6.31 -8.01
C VAL A 191 27.86 7.78 -7.71
N GLU A 192 28.53 8.47 -8.64
CA GLU A 192 28.84 9.90 -8.54
C GLU A 192 27.64 10.81 -8.85
N ARG A 193 26.45 10.24 -9.10
CA ARG A 193 25.23 10.98 -9.42
C ARG A 193 25.38 11.92 -10.62
N ARG A 194 26.14 11.52 -11.64
CA ARG A 194 26.31 12.32 -12.86
C ARG A 194 25.02 12.31 -13.68
N PHE A 195 24.29 13.42 -13.61
CA PHE A 195 23.05 13.62 -14.34
C PHE A 195 23.29 14.41 -15.64
N ASP A 196 23.06 13.75 -16.77
CA ASP A 196 23.11 14.34 -18.11
C ASP A 196 22.13 13.63 -19.07
N GLU A 197 22.13 14.01 -20.35
CA GLU A 197 21.24 13.45 -21.38
C GLU A 197 21.36 11.92 -21.55
N ARG A 198 22.53 11.32 -21.23
CA ARG A 198 22.70 9.86 -21.26
C ARG A 198 21.82 9.20 -20.20
N TYR A 199 21.80 9.77 -18.99
CA TYR A 199 20.97 9.27 -17.89
C TYR A 199 19.48 9.47 -18.17
N VAL A 200 19.11 10.62 -18.73
CA VAL A 200 17.73 10.87 -19.20
C VAL A 200 17.30 9.82 -20.23
N GLY A 201 18.17 9.51 -21.20
CA GLY A 201 17.94 8.45 -22.18
C GLY A 201 17.75 7.06 -21.55
N LEU A 202 18.61 6.71 -20.59
CA LEU A 202 18.51 5.46 -19.83
C LEU A 202 17.18 5.33 -19.10
N MET A 203 16.78 6.35 -18.33
CA MET A 203 15.52 6.31 -17.58
C MET A 203 14.29 6.21 -18.47
N LYS A 204 14.30 6.87 -19.64
CA LYS A 204 13.24 6.72 -20.64
C LYS A 204 13.09 5.26 -21.10
N ASP A 205 14.19 4.57 -21.40
CA ASP A 205 14.14 3.17 -21.83
C ASP A 205 13.56 2.26 -20.75
N LEU A 206 14.03 2.43 -19.49
CA LEU A 206 13.57 1.64 -18.35
C LEU A 206 12.08 1.87 -18.05
N ILE A 207 11.62 3.13 -18.13
CA ILE A 207 10.20 3.48 -17.94
C ILE A 207 9.33 2.87 -19.04
N VAL A 208 9.75 2.90 -20.30
CA VAL A 208 9.00 2.29 -21.42
C VAL A 208 8.79 0.80 -21.19
N ARG A 209 9.84 0.08 -20.79
CA ARG A 209 9.77 -1.36 -20.48
C ARG A 209 8.84 -1.63 -19.28
N THR A 210 8.91 -0.78 -18.26
CA THR A 210 8.06 -0.90 -17.07
C THR A 210 6.58 -0.65 -17.40
N ARG A 211 6.26 0.33 -18.25
CA ARG A 211 4.90 0.60 -18.73
C ARG A 211 4.33 -0.57 -19.54
N ALA A 212 5.16 -1.30 -20.29
CA ALA A 212 4.74 -2.49 -21.03
C ALA A 212 4.25 -3.60 -20.08
N LEU A 213 4.92 -3.81 -18.94
CA LEU A 213 4.50 -4.78 -17.92
C LEU A 213 3.19 -4.38 -17.24
N PHE A 214 2.99 -3.09 -16.93
CA PHE A 214 1.66 -2.60 -16.48
C PHE A 214 0.57 -2.84 -17.53
N ALA A 215 0.90 -2.69 -18.82
CA ALA A 215 -0.05 -2.95 -19.89
C ALA A 215 -0.40 -4.45 -19.98
N GLU A 216 0.58 -5.35 -19.81
CA GLU A 216 0.38 -6.79 -19.75
C GLU A 216 -0.51 -7.20 -18.56
N GLY A 217 -0.24 -6.69 -17.35
CA GLY A 217 -1.01 -7.03 -16.15
C GLY A 217 -2.43 -6.43 -16.07
N ARG A 218 -2.70 -5.38 -16.86
CA ARG A 218 -3.96 -4.62 -16.86
C ARG A 218 -5.26 -5.44 -16.88
N PRO A 219 -5.37 -6.57 -17.61
CA PRO A 219 -6.60 -7.36 -17.63
C PRO A 219 -7.00 -7.93 -16.27
N LEU A 220 -6.06 -8.12 -15.33
CA LEU A 220 -6.29 -8.76 -14.03
C LEU A 220 -7.44 -8.12 -13.24
N ALA A 221 -7.51 -6.78 -13.24
CA ALA A 221 -8.54 -6.05 -12.49
C ALA A 221 -9.97 -6.44 -12.91
N LYS A 222 -10.17 -6.93 -14.14
CA LYS A 222 -11.48 -7.38 -14.64
C LYS A 222 -11.76 -8.86 -14.36
N MET A 223 -10.78 -9.61 -13.86
CA MET A 223 -10.83 -11.06 -13.66
C MET A 223 -10.94 -11.48 -12.19
N VAL A 224 -10.98 -10.50 -11.29
CA VAL A 224 -11.09 -10.68 -9.84
C VAL A 224 -12.37 -10.04 -9.30
N ASN A 225 -12.74 -10.38 -8.06
CA ASN A 225 -13.91 -9.84 -7.39
C ASN A 225 -13.79 -8.32 -7.18
N GLY A 226 -14.92 -7.67 -6.87
CA GLY A 226 -14.98 -6.21 -6.90
C GLY A 226 -14.04 -5.49 -5.93
N CYS A 227 -13.87 -6.00 -4.71
CA CYS A 227 -12.95 -5.40 -3.75
C CYS A 227 -11.49 -5.50 -4.23
N LEU A 228 -11.05 -6.68 -4.65
CA LEU A 228 -9.69 -6.89 -5.15
C LEU A 228 -9.46 -6.16 -6.49
N SER A 229 -10.49 -6.03 -7.32
CA SER A 229 -10.45 -5.28 -8.59
C SER A 229 -10.03 -3.83 -8.36
N VAL A 230 -10.62 -3.18 -7.35
CA VAL A 230 -10.28 -1.81 -6.97
C VAL A 230 -8.84 -1.72 -6.47
N ASP A 231 -8.43 -2.64 -5.58
CA ASP A 231 -7.06 -2.65 -5.04
C ASP A 231 -6.02 -2.82 -6.16
N VAL A 232 -6.21 -3.79 -7.08
CA VAL A 232 -5.32 -4.04 -8.23
C VAL A 232 -5.23 -2.80 -9.14
N GLU A 233 -6.37 -2.19 -9.47
CA GLU A 233 -6.41 -0.98 -10.30
C GLU A 233 -5.70 0.20 -9.61
N MET A 234 -5.87 0.32 -8.29
CA MET A 234 -5.21 1.36 -7.50
C MET A 234 -3.70 1.19 -7.47
N PHE A 235 -3.19 -0.02 -7.23
CA PHE A 235 -1.76 -0.29 -7.27
C PHE A 235 -1.18 0.03 -8.65
N ALA A 236 -1.77 -0.51 -9.73
CA ALA A 236 -1.31 -0.26 -11.09
C ALA A 236 -1.28 1.24 -11.44
N ARG A 237 -2.32 1.99 -11.06
CA ARG A 237 -2.37 3.45 -11.25
C ARG A 237 -1.35 4.20 -10.40
N GLY A 238 -1.13 3.76 -9.17
CA GLY A 238 -0.11 4.30 -8.28
C GLY A 238 1.28 4.19 -8.89
N GLY A 239 1.64 3.00 -9.37
CA GLY A 239 2.91 2.77 -10.06
C GLY A 239 3.06 3.60 -11.33
N LEU A 240 2.04 3.65 -12.19
CA LEU A 240 2.05 4.53 -13.38
C LEU A 240 2.22 6.01 -13.02
N ALA A 241 1.59 6.46 -11.93
CA ALA A 241 1.72 7.84 -11.46
C ALA A 241 3.12 8.16 -10.91
N VAL A 242 3.83 7.17 -10.37
CA VAL A 242 5.26 7.28 -10.02
C VAL A 242 6.09 7.49 -11.28
N LEU A 243 5.87 6.70 -12.33
CA LEU A 243 6.58 6.88 -13.61
C LEU A 243 6.31 8.27 -14.21
N ASP A 244 5.06 8.72 -14.21
CA ASP A 244 4.72 10.10 -14.64
C ASP A 244 5.43 11.18 -13.79
N ALA A 245 5.62 10.94 -12.50
CA ALA A 245 6.28 11.89 -11.61
C ALA A 245 7.79 11.98 -11.89
N ILE A 246 8.43 10.86 -12.24
CA ILE A 246 9.82 10.83 -12.71
C ILE A 246 9.95 11.66 -13.99
N GLU A 247 9.06 11.44 -14.96
CA GLU A 247 9.05 12.18 -16.23
C GLU A 247 8.82 13.68 -16.02
N ALA A 248 7.84 14.05 -15.19
CA ALA A 248 7.50 15.45 -14.89
C ALA A 248 8.64 16.21 -14.19
N LYS A 249 9.57 15.50 -13.55
CA LYS A 249 10.76 16.06 -12.93
C LYS A 249 12.01 15.88 -13.80
N GLY A 250 11.86 15.66 -15.11
CA GLY A 250 12.98 15.60 -16.03
C GLY A 250 13.90 14.39 -15.81
N TYR A 251 13.40 13.31 -15.20
CA TYR A 251 14.10 12.04 -15.00
C TYR A 251 15.28 12.03 -14.02
N ASP A 252 15.59 13.12 -13.30
CA ASP A 252 16.71 13.13 -12.35
C ASP A 252 16.35 12.44 -11.03
N THR A 253 16.43 11.12 -11.04
CA THR A 253 16.24 10.26 -9.86
C THR A 253 17.53 10.04 -9.07
N LEU A 254 18.67 10.56 -9.56
CA LEU A 254 19.96 10.48 -8.88
C LEU A 254 20.04 11.44 -7.69
N HIS A 255 19.48 12.64 -7.84
CA HIS A 255 19.57 13.67 -6.81
C HIS A 255 18.33 13.74 -5.92
N TYR A 256 17.16 13.41 -6.45
CA TYR A 256 15.92 13.53 -5.72
C TYR A 256 14.99 12.35 -5.97
N ARG A 257 14.14 12.08 -4.99
CA ARG A 257 13.06 11.12 -5.09
C ARG A 257 11.79 11.82 -5.60
N PRO A 258 11.31 11.53 -6.82
CA PRO A 258 10.06 12.11 -7.31
C PRO A 258 8.87 11.61 -6.48
N ALA A 259 8.06 12.52 -5.95
CA ALA A 259 6.89 12.17 -5.14
C ALA A 259 5.57 12.40 -5.91
N VAL A 260 4.62 11.49 -5.74
CA VAL A 260 3.24 11.71 -6.19
C VAL A 260 2.53 12.57 -5.14
N SER A 261 1.91 13.68 -5.56
CA SER A 261 1.17 14.53 -4.63
C SER A 261 -0.02 13.78 -4.01
N LYS A 262 -0.33 14.09 -2.74
CA LYS A 262 -1.46 13.49 -2.01
C LYS A 262 -2.79 13.71 -2.75
N LEU A 263 -2.96 14.87 -3.40
CA LEU A 263 -4.13 15.17 -4.23
C LEU A 263 -4.23 14.24 -5.45
N LYS A 264 -3.12 13.96 -6.13
CA LYS A 264 -3.10 13.02 -7.27
C LYS A 264 -3.41 11.60 -6.78
N GLN A 265 -2.87 11.17 -5.64
CA GLN A 265 -3.21 9.87 -5.02
C GLN A 265 -4.70 9.74 -4.71
N ALA A 266 -5.32 10.77 -4.09
CA ALA A 266 -6.75 10.80 -3.80
C ALA A 266 -7.63 10.79 -5.08
N ALA A 267 -7.21 11.50 -6.13
CA ALA A 267 -7.89 11.51 -7.42
C ALA A 267 -7.85 10.14 -8.14
N LEU A 268 -6.75 9.40 -8.00
CA LEU A 268 -6.65 8.04 -8.56
C LEU A 268 -7.57 7.06 -7.84
N LEU A 269 -7.57 7.11 -6.50
CA LEU A 269 -8.38 6.27 -5.62
C LEU A 269 -9.88 6.46 -5.89
N SER A 270 -10.32 7.70 -5.97
CA SER A 270 -11.71 8.04 -6.25
C SER A 270 -12.18 7.65 -7.66
N ARG A 271 -11.34 7.82 -8.70
CA ARG A 271 -11.67 7.38 -10.06
C ARG A 271 -11.82 5.86 -10.16
N ALA A 272 -10.99 5.10 -9.44
CA ALA A 272 -11.11 3.63 -9.41
C ALA A 272 -12.43 3.20 -8.74
N LEU A 273 -12.77 3.82 -7.61
CA LEU A 273 -14.04 3.56 -6.90
C LEU A 273 -15.27 3.92 -7.75
N VAL A 274 -15.26 5.06 -8.45
CA VAL A 274 -16.38 5.48 -9.32
C VAL A 274 -16.55 4.53 -10.50
N ALA A 275 -15.46 4.15 -11.17
CA ALA A 275 -15.52 3.19 -12.28
C ALA A 275 -16.11 1.85 -11.82
N HIS A 276 -15.78 1.41 -10.60
CA HIS A 276 -16.33 0.18 -10.02
C HIS A 276 -17.83 0.31 -9.67
N LEU A 277 -18.25 1.45 -9.12
CA LEU A 277 -19.65 1.70 -8.75
C LEU A 277 -20.56 1.91 -9.97
N VAL A 278 -20.04 2.46 -11.07
CA VAL A 278 -20.78 2.73 -12.31
C VAL A 278 -20.78 1.51 -13.26
N GLY A 279 -19.74 0.67 -13.21
CA GLY A 279 -19.58 -0.52 -14.06
C GLY A 279 -20.20 -1.82 -13.52
N GLY A 280 -20.92 -1.78 -12.39
CA GLY A 280 -21.51 -2.96 -11.77
C GLY A 280 -22.66 -3.58 -12.59
N ASN A 281 -22.46 -4.82 -13.05
CA ASN A 281 -23.45 -5.67 -13.72
C ASN A 281 -24.71 -5.88 -12.82
N PRO A 282 -25.95 -5.62 -13.29
CA PRO A 282 -27.16 -5.68 -12.48
C PRO A 282 -27.67 -7.12 -12.29
N ARG A 283 -26.95 -7.96 -11.54
CA ARG A 283 -27.48 -9.23 -11.00
C ARG A 283 -26.92 -9.53 -9.61
N ALA A 284 -27.30 -8.70 -8.64
CA ALA A 284 -27.25 -9.05 -7.22
C ALA A 284 -28.23 -8.14 -6.44
N SER A 285 -29.53 -8.19 -6.77
CA SER A 285 -30.57 -7.58 -5.95
C SER A 285 -31.05 -8.59 -4.89
N GLY A 286 -30.25 -8.77 -3.83
CA GLY A 286 -30.75 -9.31 -2.57
C GLY A 286 -31.30 -8.16 -1.74
N ARG A 287 -32.60 -8.19 -1.44
CA ARG A 287 -33.26 -7.20 -0.56
C ARG A 287 -32.52 -7.10 0.78
N LEU A 288 -32.14 -5.90 1.17
CA LEU A 288 -31.76 -5.59 2.55
C LEU A 288 -33.03 -5.50 3.40
N PRO A 289 -33.10 -6.11 4.60
CA PRO A 289 -34.22 -5.90 5.52
C PRO A 289 -34.14 -4.51 6.15
N GLU A 290 -35.28 -3.84 6.30
CA GLU A 290 -35.41 -2.61 7.08
C GLU A 290 -35.14 -2.87 8.57
N PRO A 291 -34.46 -1.94 9.30
CA PRO A 291 -34.34 -2.05 10.74
C PRO A 291 -35.64 -1.60 11.42
N ALA A 292 -36.21 -2.51 12.21
CA ALA A 292 -37.32 -2.23 13.13
C ALA A 292 -36.90 -1.21 14.19
N MET A 293 -37.68 -0.13 14.32
CA MET A 293 -37.53 0.85 15.39
C MET A 293 -37.99 0.25 16.73
N ALA A 294 -37.04 -0.03 17.62
CA ALA A 294 -37.33 -0.22 19.04
C ALA A 294 -37.30 1.15 19.75
N ARG A 295 -38.46 1.59 20.23
CA ARG A 295 -38.61 2.74 21.13
C ARG A 295 -38.13 2.34 22.52
N THR A 296 -37.14 3.04 23.05
CA THR A 296 -36.87 3.08 24.50
C THR A 296 -36.96 4.52 24.98
N GLN A 297 -37.90 4.75 25.91
CA GLN A 297 -38.06 6.00 26.64
C GLN A 297 -37.03 6.05 27.78
N HIS A 298 -36.44 7.22 28.03
CA HIS A 298 -35.74 7.56 29.27
C HIS A 298 -36.17 8.96 29.75
N PRO A 299 -36.27 9.19 31.07
CA PRO A 299 -36.90 10.37 31.66
C PRO A 299 -35.95 11.59 31.73
N PRO A 300 -36.47 12.81 32.00
CA PRO A 300 -35.71 14.04 31.86
C PRO A 300 -34.99 14.44 33.16
N GLY A 301 -33.86 15.13 33.01
CA GLY A 301 -33.35 16.03 34.03
C GLY A 301 -31.83 16.06 34.17
N ARG A 302 -31.18 17.03 33.52
CA ARG A 302 -30.48 18.16 34.18
C ARG A 302 -29.73 18.99 33.14
N ASP A 303 -30.02 20.28 33.16
CA ASP A 303 -29.45 21.31 32.30
C ASP A 303 -27.92 21.43 32.48
N ALA A 304 -27.22 21.43 31.34
CA ALA A 304 -25.89 21.99 31.19
C ALA A 304 -25.81 22.72 29.84
N ALA A 305 -25.22 23.92 29.86
CA ALA A 305 -25.21 24.96 28.83
C ALA A 305 -24.88 24.51 27.38
N PRO A 306 -25.30 25.26 26.34
CA PRO A 306 -25.19 24.82 24.96
C PRO A 306 -23.76 24.99 24.43
N LEU A 307 -23.00 23.89 24.41
CA LEU A 307 -21.91 23.74 23.44
C LEU A 307 -22.54 23.41 22.09
N TYR A 308 -22.27 24.22 21.07
CA TYR A 308 -22.78 24.07 19.70
C TYR A 308 -22.42 22.69 19.13
N ARG A 309 -23.26 21.68 19.36
CA ARG A 309 -23.15 20.37 18.72
C ARG A 309 -23.77 20.47 17.34
N MET A 310 -22.93 20.59 16.31
CA MET A 310 -23.39 20.34 14.94
C MET A 310 -24.03 18.95 14.89
N ASN A 311 -25.23 18.86 14.34
CA ASN A 311 -25.83 17.57 14.05
C ASN A 311 -25.17 16.95 12.79
N LEU A 312 -25.32 15.64 12.61
CA LEU A 312 -24.68 14.89 11.51
C LEU A 312 -25.00 15.48 10.12
N ALA A 313 -26.21 16.00 9.92
CA ALA A 313 -26.60 16.62 8.66
C ALA A 313 -25.84 17.93 8.40
N GLN A 314 -25.66 18.75 9.44
CA GLN A 314 -24.85 19.97 9.38
C GLN A 314 -23.37 19.66 9.15
N SER A 315 -22.84 18.58 9.75
CA SER A 315 -21.47 18.13 9.49
C SER A 315 -21.27 17.75 8.02
N TYR A 316 -22.20 16.99 7.43
CA TYR A 316 -22.12 16.66 6.00
C TYR A 316 -22.27 17.89 5.11
N GLU A 317 -23.13 18.84 5.46
CA GLU A 317 -23.28 20.09 4.72
C GLU A 317 -21.99 20.92 4.71
N GLU A 318 -21.28 20.98 5.84
CA GLU A 318 -19.98 21.64 5.96
C GLU A 318 -18.90 20.90 5.14
N CYS A 319 -18.88 19.58 5.18
CA CYS A 319 -18.01 18.79 4.30
C CYS A 319 -18.28 19.07 2.82
N HIS A 320 -19.56 19.19 2.43
CA HIS A 320 -19.93 19.61 1.08
C HIS A 320 -19.54 21.05 0.75
N ARG A 321 -19.52 21.96 1.72
CA ARG A 321 -19.05 23.34 1.52
C ARG A 321 -17.55 23.36 1.25
N ILE A 322 -16.75 22.67 2.07
CA ILE A 322 -15.29 22.53 1.90
C ILE A 322 -14.98 21.89 0.54
N ALA A 323 -15.71 20.84 0.18
CA ALA A 323 -15.52 20.15 -1.09
C ALA A 323 -15.92 21.00 -2.32
N ARG A 324 -16.89 21.92 -2.21
CA ARG A 324 -17.26 22.88 -3.28
C ARG A 324 -16.24 23.99 -3.45
N ALA A 325 -15.68 24.48 -2.35
CA ALA A 325 -14.76 25.62 -2.34
C ALA A 325 -13.41 25.33 -3.01
N SER A 326 -13.09 24.07 -3.31
CA SER A 326 -11.82 23.68 -3.94
C SER A 326 -11.78 23.89 -5.46
N HIS A 327 -12.87 24.35 -6.09
CA HIS A 327 -13.01 24.59 -7.54
C HIS A 327 -12.61 23.42 -8.46
N SER A 328 -12.48 22.21 -7.91
CA SER A 328 -12.14 21.01 -8.69
C SER A 328 -13.40 20.42 -9.32
N ASN A 329 -13.33 20.05 -10.61
CA ASN A 329 -14.37 19.30 -11.34
C ASN A 329 -14.75 17.97 -10.65
N PHE A 330 -13.98 17.56 -9.64
CA PHE A 330 -14.18 16.43 -8.75
C PHE A 330 -15.47 16.48 -7.92
N TYR A 331 -15.86 17.63 -7.34
CA TYR A 331 -17.08 17.72 -6.52
C TYR A 331 -18.34 17.42 -7.34
N TYR A 332 -18.36 17.88 -8.60
CA TYR A 332 -19.51 17.71 -9.49
C TYR A 332 -19.66 16.28 -10.01
N ALA A 333 -18.60 15.47 -9.98
CA ALA A 333 -18.66 14.04 -10.34
C ALA A 333 -19.52 13.21 -9.38
N PHE A 334 -19.85 13.73 -8.19
CA PHE A 334 -20.64 13.03 -7.18
C PHE A 334 -22.15 13.19 -7.33
N PHE A 335 -22.62 14.06 -8.24
CA PHE A 335 -24.06 14.31 -8.40
C PHE A 335 -24.85 13.08 -8.86
N LEU A 336 -24.18 12.10 -9.47
CA LEU A 336 -24.79 10.83 -9.91
C LEU A 336 -24.89 9.78 -8.79
N LEU A 337 -24.35 10.03 -7.59
CA LEU A 337 -24.37 9.09 -6.47
C LEU A 337 -25.59 9.30 -5.54
N PRO A 338 -26.14 8.21 -4.96
CA PRO A 338 -27.13 8.31 -3.89
C PRO A 338 -26.61 9.15 -2.72
N LYS A 339 -27.50 9.94 -2.09
CA LYS A 339 -27.15 10.92 -1.05
C LYS A 339 -26.22 10.37 0.04
N PRO A 340 -26.43 9.18 0.64
CA PRO A 340 -25.52 8.68 1.68
C PRO A 340 -24.07 8.47 1.22
N LYS A 341 -23.88 8.01 -0.03
CA LYS A 341 -22.53 7.80 -0.60
C LYS A 341 -21.86 9.11 -0.95
N ARG A 342 -22.64 10.07 -1.46
CA ARG A 342 -22.17 11.43 -1.76
C ARG A 342 -21.76 12.18 -0.48
N ASP A 343 -22.54 12.07 0.59
CA ASP A 343 -22.26 12.66 1.90
C ASP A 343 -20.96 12.06 2.50
N ALA A 344 -20.78 10.74 2.44
CA ALA A 344 -19.56 10.06 2.89
C ALA A 344 -18.30 10.47 2.11
N LEU A 345 -18.38 10.57 0.78
CA LEU A 345 -17.25 11.00 -0.06
C LEU A 345 -16.90 12.47 0.15
N ALA A 346 -17.89 13.33 0.36
CA ALA A 346 -17.64 14.73 0.69
C ALA A 346 -16.96 14.87 2.06
N ALA A 347 -17.34 14.07 3.05
CA ALA A 347 -16.67 14.03 4.35
C ALA A 347 -15.21 13.58 4.24
N LEU A 348 -14.94 12.52 3.48
CA LEU A 348 -13.57 12.04 3.23
C LEU A 348 -12.72 13.10 2.51
N TYR A 349 -13.27 13.74 1.48
CA TYR A 349 -12.57 14.79 0.75
C TYR A 349 -12.27 16.01 1.63
N ALA A 350 -13.25 16.46 2.41
CA ALA A 350 -13.08 17.56 3.34
C ALA A 350 -12.00 17.23 4.39
N PHE A 351 -12.00 16.01 4.93
CA PHE A 351 -10.96 15.54 5.84
C PHE A 351 -9.56 15.61 5.20
N MET A 352 -9.38 15.03 4.01
CA MET A 352 -8.10 15.05 3.31
C MET A 352 -7.62 16.48 3.04
N ARG A 353 -8.52 17.37 2.64
CA ARG A 353 -8.19 18.77 2.34
C ARG A 353 -7.77 19.54 3.59
N LEU A 354 -8.49 19.37 4.70
CA LEU A 354 -8.17 20.03 5.96
C LEU A 354 -6.84 19.54 6.54
N VAL A 355 -6.50 18.26 6.37
CA VAL A 355 -5.18 17.72 6.73
C VAL A 355 -4.08 18.28 5.82
N ASP A 356 -4.37 18.48 4.54
CA ASP A 356 -3.44 19.05 3.57
C ASP A 356 -3.12 20.53 3.86
N ASP A 357 -4.12 21.31 4.28
CA ASP A 357 -3.95 22.72 4.71
C ASP A 357 -3.03 22.85 5.93
N VAL A 358 -2.95 21.83 6.79
CA VAL A 358 -2.01 21.79 7.92
C VAL A 358 -0.57 21.53 7.45
N SER A 359 -0.38 20.93 6.27
CA SER A 359 0.94 20.64 5.71
C SER A 359 1.53 21.75 4.82
N ASP A 360 0.85 22.90 4.70
CA ASP A 360 1.23 24.05 3.86
C ASP A 360 2.73 24.44 3.99
N GLU A 361 3.41 24.64 2.86
CA GLU A 361 4.85 24.85 2.74
C GLU A 361 5.36 26.08 3.52
N ASN A 362 4.49 27.06 3.80
CA ASN A 362 4.85 28.31 4.51
C ASN A 362 4.81 28.22 6.05
N GLN A 363 4.44 27.08 6.64
CA GLN A 363 4.41 26.90 8.10
C GLN A 363 5.71 26.30 8.63
N SER A 364 6.14 26.69 9.84
CA SER A 364 7.29 26.08 10.51
C SER A 364 7.03 24.61 10.85
N LEU A 365 8.09 23.78 10.91
CA LEU A 365 7.97 22.35 11.22
C LEU A 365 7.21 22.10 12.54
N LEU A 366 7.48 22.92 13.56
CA LEU A 366 6.77 22.86 14.86
C LEU A 366 5.30 23.26 14.77
N ALA A 367 4.90 24.13 13.84
CA ALA A 367 3.50 24.46 13.60
C ALA A 367 2.77 23.31 12.91
N LYS A 368 3.41 22.67 11.92
CA LYS A 368 2.89 21.48 11.22
C LYS A 368 2.70 20.30 12.18
N GLN A 369 3.72 19.99 13.00
CA GLN A 369 3.65 18.92 14.00
C GLN A 369 2.54 19.16 15.01
N ARG A 370 2.39 20.39 15.53
CA ARG A 370 1.29 20.75 16.45
C ARG A 370 -0.07 20.66 15.78
N GLY A 371 -0.19 21.08 14.52
CA GLY A 371 -1.43 20.96 13.75
C GLY A 371 -1.85 19.51 13.55
N LEU A 372 -0.91 18.64 13.14
CA LEU A 372 -1.16 17.21 12.95
C LEU A 372 -1.46 16.50 14.27
N ALA A 373 -0.77 16.84 15.35
CA ALA A 373 -1.04 16.29 16.68
C ALA A 373 -2.44 16.66 17.18
N LYS A 374 -2.88 17.91 16.99
CA LYS A 374 -4.26 18.33 17.29
C LYS A 374 -5.29 17.56 16.48
N TRP A 375 -5.04 17.38 15.18
CA TRP A 375 -5.91 16.59 14.31
C TRP A 375 -5.99 15.13 14.74
N ARG A 376 -4.84 14.55 15.13
CA ARG A 376 -4.77 13.17 15.61
C ARG A 376 -5.55 12.99 16.91
N ALA A 377 -5.35 13.89 17.87
CA ALA A 377 -6.08 13.85 19.14
C ALA A 377 -7.61 13.98 18.94
N ALA A 378 -8.06 14.90 18.08
CA ALA A 378 -9.49 15.07 17.77
C ALA A 378 -10.07 13.84 17.03
N PHE A 379 -9.29 13.23 16.14
CA PHE A 379 -9.69 12.00 15.45
C PHE A 379 -9.80 10.83 16.43
N ASP A 380 -8.79 10.62 17.26
CA ASP A 380 -8.76 9.55 18.26
C ASP A 380 -9.89 9.72 19.28
N GLU A 381 -10.19 10.95 19.71
CA GLU A 381 -11.35 11.27 20.54
C GLU A 381 -12.67 10.91 19.85
N SER A 382 -12.82 11.26 18.57
CA SER A 382 -14.05 10.97 17.80
C SER A 382 -14.30 9.47 17.56
N VAL A 383 -13.23 8.67 17.48
CA VAL A 383 -13.29 7.22 17.22
C VAL A 383 -13.43 6.43 18.52
N THR A 384 -12.78 6.88 19.60
CA THR A 384 -12.68 6.12 20.85
C THR A 384 -13.58 6.65 21.97
N GLY A 385 -14.11 7.87 21.84
CA GLY A 385 -14.89 8.55 22.87
C GLY A 385 -14.09 9.07 24.07
N HIS A 386 -12.75 8.97 24.02
CA HIS A 386 -11.86 9.41 25.11
C HIS A 386 -11.09 10.67 24.68
N SER A 387 -11.25 11.78 25.41
CA SER A 387 -10.44 12.98 25.19
C SER A 387 -9.00 12.71 25.64
N GLN A 388 -8.06 12.63 24.70
CA GLN A 388 -6.63 12.72 25.05
C GLN A 388 -6.22 14.18 25.14
N VAL A 389 -5.80 14.62 26.33
CA VAL A 389 -5.22 15.94 26.52
C VAL A 389 -3.80 15.92 25.94
N PHE A 390 -3.58 16.70 24.89
CA PHE A 390 -2.25 16.98 24.38
C PHE A 390 -1.55 17.97 25.32
N ASP A 391 -0.52 17.53 26.03
CA ASP A 391 0.26 18.34 26.98
C ASP A 391 1.47 19.03 26.34
N GLY A 392 1.56 19.11 25.01
CA GLY A 392 2.51 20.00 24.33
C GLY A 392 4.00 19.74 24.54
N ASN A 393 4.41 18.74 25.32
CA ASN A 393 5.80 18.49 25.71
C ASN A 393 6.09 16.99 25.80
N ALA A 394 6.24 16.33 24.66
CA ALA A 394 7.05 15.12 24.57
C ALA A 394 7.94 15.25 23.34
N ALA A 395 9.23 15.40 23.60
CA ALA A 395 10.31 15.54 22.63
C ALA A 395 10.50 14.27 21.79
#